data_AF-A0A9D7YBX0-F1
#
_entry.id   AF-A0A9D7YBX0-F1
#
_cell.length_a   1.000
_cell.length_b   1.000
_cell.length_c   1.000
_cell.angle_alpha   90.00
_cell.angle_beta   90.00
_cell.angle_gamma   90.00
#
_symmetry.space_group_name_H-M   'P 1'
#
loop_
_entity.id
_entity.type
_entity.pdbx_description
1 polymer ?
#
loop_
_entity_poly.entity_id
_entity_poly.type
_entity_poly.pdbx_seq_one_letter_code
_entity_poly.pdbx_strand_id
1 'polypeptide(L)'
;MENNELRKIWNTIDTEINQKSKVELDVLLNKKSRETMNKFLIIMSISIFVCIGLLIFLAVTAVHRRNDLIYVLNNATLGIVTLVSLISGLWSWYKIQNNAFHQPLKNWLESRISLLSKWLTGRYSKLYLVLISFLYVLTILSIHVYFENKPFVEVFKTEESLIGLMVGAPFGLFAAYLGASKIRKYQIHNLEYLKELYARLCEQE
;
A
#
# COMPACT_ATOMS: atom_id res chain seq x y z
N MET A 1 -19.44 -0.96 -15.04
CA MET A 1 -19.07 -1.09 -16.47
C MET A 1 -17.89 -2.05 -16.63
N GLU A 2 -17.87 -3.16 -15.86
CA GLU A 2 -16.66 -3.88 -15.45
C GLU A 2 -16.55 -5.30 -16.05
N ASN A 3 -17.44 -5.67 -16.98
CA ASN A 3 -17.49 -7.01 -17.57
C ASN A 3 -16.96 -7.06 -19.04
N ASN A 4 -16.61 -5.92 -19.62
CA ASN A 4 -16.22 -5.85 -21.04
C ASN A 4 -14.74 -6.15 -21.29
N GLU A 5 -13.84 -5.86 -20.34
CA GLU A 5 -12.42 -6.22 -20.46
C GLU A 5 -12.19 -7.70 -20.14
N LEU A 6 -12.88 -8.24 -19.13
CA LEU A 6 -12.91 -9.68 -18.84
C LEU A 6 -13.42 -10.47 -20.03
N ARG A 7 -14.54 -10.04 -20.63
CA ARG A 7 -15.10 -10.69 -21.83
C ARG A 7 -14.25 -10.51 -23.07
N LYS A 8 -13.49 -9.41 -23.20
CA LYS A 8 -12.52 -9.25 -24.31
C LYS A 8 -11.31 -10.16 -24.14
N ILE A 9 -10.68 -10.16 -22.96
CA ILE A 9 -9.53 -11.01 -22.68
C ILE A 9 -9.94 -12.49 -22.78
N TRP A 10 -11.13 -12.85 -22.26
CA TRP A 10 -11.64 -14.21 -22.42
C TRP A 10 -12.14 -14.54 -23.82
N ASN A 11 -12.72 -13.64 -24.59
CA ASN A 11 -13.02 -13.94 -25.99
C ASN A 11 -11.73 -14.20 -26.78
N THR A 12 -10.66 -13.42 -26.55
CA THR A 12 -9.37 -13.68 -27.18
C THR A 12 -8.76 -15.01 -26.72
N ILE A 13 -8.89 -15.30 -25.43
CA ILE A 13 -8.42 -16.57 -24.84
C ILE A 13 -9.28 -17.75 -25.32
N ASP A 14 -10.61 -17.68 -25.41
CA ASP A 14 -11.53 -18.72 -25.90
C ASP A 14 -11.35 -18.97 -27.40
N THR A 15 -11.12 -17.92 -28.19
CA THR A 15 -10.79 -18.07 -29.62
C THR A 15 -9.43 -18.72 -29.84
N GLU A 16 -8.47 -18.56 -28.91
CA GLU A 16 -7.19 -19.28 -28.95
C GLU A 16 -7.26 -20.67 -28.28
N ILE A 17 -8.07 -20.86 -27.23
CA ILE A 17 -8.17 -22.09 -26.42
C ILE A 17 -8.86 -23.21 -27.17
N ASN A 18 -9.74 -22.91 -28.14
CA ASN A 18 -10.30 -23.93 -29.02
C ASN A 18 -9.23 -24.71 -29.82
N GLN A 19 -7.95 -24.31 -29.75
CA GLN A 19 -6.81 -25.08 -30.28
C GLN A 19 -5.70 -25.40 -29.26
N LYS A 20 -5.74 -24.94 -27.99
CA LYS A 20 -4.59 -25.04 -27.07
C LYS A 20 -4.66 -26.22 -26.10
N SER A 21 -3.52 -26.90 -25.94
CA SER A 21 -3.36 -28.02 -25.00
C SER A 21 -3.45 -27.56 -23.54
N LYS A 22 -3.84 -28.46 -22.62
CA LYS A 22 -3.90 -28.24 -21.15
C LYS A 22 -2.60 -27.63 -20.59
N VAL A 23 -1.46 -27.89 -21.23
CA VAL A 23 -0.13 -27.37 -20.87
C VAL A 23 0.00 -25.87 -21.17
N GLU A 24 -0.51 -25.41 -22.32
CA GLU A 24 -0.43 -23.98 -22.68
C GLU A 24 -1.32 -23.11 -21.80
N LEU A 25 -2.48 -23.65 -21.39
CA LEU A 25 -3.40 -22.98 -20.48
C LEU A 25 -2.79 -22.78 -19.08
N ASP A 26 -2.13 -23.80 -18.54
CA ASP A 26 -1.43 -23.70 -17.25
C ASP A 26 -0.31 -22.65 -17.29
N VAL A 27 0.46 -22.59 -18.39
CA VAL A 27 1.50 -21.57 -18.59
C VAL A 27 0.90 -20.15 -18.62
N LEU A 28 -0.22 -19.95 -19.32
CA LEU A 28 -0.91 -18.67 -19.39
C LEU A 28 -1.45 -18.22 -18.02
N LEU A 29 -2.10 -19.13 -17.29
CA LEU A 29 -2.67 -18.87 -15.96
C LEU A 29 -1.56 -18.55 -14.94
N ASN A 30 -0.45 -19.28 -14.97
CA ASN A 30 0.72 -19.01 -14.13
C ASN A 30 1.31 -17.63 -14.44
N LYS A 31 1.49 -17.28 -15.73
CA LYS A 31 1.99 -15.97 -16.14
C LYS A 31 1.10 -14.83 -15.65
N LYS A 32 -0.23 -14.93 -15.84
CA LYS A 32 -1.19 -13.90 -15.42
C LYS A 32 -1.30 -13.76 -13.90
N SER A 33 -1.24 -14.89 -13.19
CA SER A 33 -1.23 -14.91 -11.73
C SER A 33 0.01 -14.20 -11.16
N ARG A 34 1.20 -14.50 -11.71
CA ARG A 34 2.45 -13.83 -11.34
C ARG A 34 2.47 -12.35 -11.69
N GLU A 35 1.96 -11.98 -12.88
CA GLU A 35 1.83 -10.59 -13.30
C GLU A 35 0.95 -9.80 -12.32
N THR A 36 -0.18 -10.37 -11.92
CA THR A 36 -1.09 -9.74 -10.96
C THR A 36 -0.46 -9.65 -9.56
N MET A 37 0.26 -10.69 -9.12
CA MET A 37 0.99 -10.67 -7.86
C MET A 37 2.07 -9.58 -7.84
N ASN A 38 2.78 -9.39 -8.95
CA ASN A 38 3.80 -8.34 -9.08
C ASN A 38 3.22 -6.93 -8.89
N LYS A 39 1.96 -6.69 -9.27
CA LYS A 39 1.29 -5.40 -9.01
C LYS A 39 1.20 -5.09 -7.51
N PHE A 40 0.93 -6.11 -6.67
CA PHE A 40 0.95 -5.96 -5.22
C PHE A 40 2.37 -5.70 -4.69
N LEU A 41 3.35 -6.45 -5.20
CA LEU A 41 4.76 -6.28 -4.82
C LEU A 41 5.26 -4.87 -5.10
N ILE A 42 4.94 -4.30 -6.28
CA ILE A 42 5.33 -2.94 -6.66
C ILE A 42 4.80 -1.91 -5.65
N ILE A 43 3.52 -2.00 -5.27
CA ILE A 43 2.92 -1.08 -4.29
C ILE A 43 3.61 -1.20 -2.93
N MET A 44 3.88 -2.43 -2.48
CA MET A 44 4.60 -2.65 -1.21
C MET A 44 6.03 -2.12 -1.27
N SER A 45 6.75 -2.32 -2.37
CA SER A 45 8.10 -1.80 -2.57
C SER A 45 8.14 -0.28 -2.53
N ILE A 46 7.20 0.40 -3.20
CA ILE A 46 7.07 1.86 -3.12
C ILE A 46 6.85 2.30 -1.66
N SER A 47 5.94 1.62 -0.94
CA SER A 47 5.69 1.92 0.47
C SER A 47 6.93 1.74 1.35
N ILE A 48 7.76 0.73 1.09
CA ILE A 48 9.02 0.49 1.81
C ILE A 48 9.99 1.65 1.57
N PHE A 49 10.18 2.08 0.31
CA PHE A 49 11.05 3.21 -0.02
C PHE A 49 10.58 4.52 0.63
N VAL A 50 9.26 4.78 0.62
CA VAL A 50 8.68 5.95 1.31
C VAL A 50 8.95 5.92 2.81
N CYS A 51 8.81 4.75 3.46
CA CYS A 51 9.11 4.61 4.89
C CYS A 51 10.58 4.88 5.19
N ILE A 52 11.51 4.34 4.38
CA ILE A 52 12.95 4.58 4.55
C ILE A 52 13.28 6.06 4.40
N GLY A 53 12.76 6.72 3.33
CA GLY A 53 12.96 8.14 3.11
C GLY A 53 12.43 9.01 4.26
N LEU A 54 11.23 8.69 4.76
CA LEU A 54 10.65 9.38 5.91
C LEU A 54 11.48 9.17 7.18
N LEU A 55 11.96 7.96 7.46
CA LEU A 55 12.83 7.71 8.63
C LEU A 55 14.13 8.51 8.56
N ILE A 56 14.76 8.59 7.38
CA ILE A 56 15.97 9.41 7.18
C ILE A 56 15.65 10.88 7.46
N PHE A 57 14.56 11.39 6.89
CA PHE A 57 14.11 12.77 7.13
C PHE A 57 13.89 13.04 8.63
N LEU A 58 13.17 12.16 9.33
CA LEU A 58 12.87 12.34 10.76
C LEU A 58 14.13 12.28 11.61
N ALA A 59 15.09 11.41 11.29
CA ALA A 59 16.36 11.33 12.00
C ALA A 59 17.19 12.61 11.83
N VAL A 60 17.35 13.08 10.58
CA VAL A 60 18.13 14.30 10.27
C VAL A 60 17.50 15.51 10.96
N THR A 61 16.19 15.69 10.82
CA THR A 61 15.49 16.85 11.39
C THR A 61 15.45 16.83 12.92
N ALA A 62 15.29 15.65 13.54
CA ALA A 62 15.34 15.52 15.00
C ALA A 62 16.73 15.84 15.57
N VAL A 63 17.80 15.48 14.88
CA VAL A 63 19.18 15.84 15.28
C VAL A 63 19.39 17.35 15.17
N HIS A 64 18.96 17.96 14.06
CA HIS A 64 19.06 19.41 13.86
C HIS A 64 18.27 20.19 14.93
N ARG A 65 17.13 19.66 15.39
CA ARG A 65 16.24 20.31 16.35
C ARG A 65 16.19 19.65 17.72
N ARG A 66 17.31 19.10 18.19
CA ARG A 66 17.38 18.33 19.44
C ARG A 66 16.91 19.12 20.68
N ASN A 67 17.00 20.44 20.66
CA ASN A 67 16.60 21.31 21.77
C ASN A 67 15.09 21.58 21.82
N ASP A 68 14.33 21.23 20.78
CA ASP A 68 12.88 21.38 20.72
C ASP A 68 12.21 20.05 21.08
N LEU A 69 11.93 19.88 22.38
CA LEU A 69 11.39 18.64 22.94
C LEU A 69 10.08 18.19 22.25
N ILE A 70 9.19 19.13 21.96
CA ILE A 70 7.87 18.83 21.35
C ILE A 70 8.06 18.37 19.92
N TYR A 71 8.96 19.02 19.17
CA TYR A 71 9.33 18.59 17.83
C TYR A 71 9.93 17.17 17.82
N VAL A 72 10.87 16.90 18.72
CA VAL A 72 11.49 15.58 18.85
C VAL A 72 10.45 14.52 19.21
N LEU A 73 9.50 14.81 20.10
CA LEU A 73 8.43 13.88 20.47
C LEU A 73 7.50 13.58 19.28
N ASN A 74 7.07 14.61 18.55
CA ASN A 74 6.26 14.46 17.34
C ASN A 74 6.95 13.53 16.32
N ASN A 75 8.24 13.79 16.05
CA ASN A 75 9.03 13.01 15.11
C ASN A 75 9.32 11.59 15.63
N ALA A 76 9.49 11.40 16.93
CA ALA A 76 9.64 10.08 17.53
C ALA A 76 8.37 9.25 17.40
N THR A 77 7.18 9.83 17.68
CA THR A 77 5.90 9.14 17.48
C THR A 77 5.71 8.74 16.01
N LEU A 78 5.95 9.66 15.08
CA LEU A 78 5.85 9.36 13.64
C LEU A 78 6.89 8.30 13.22
N GLY A 79 8.10 8.37 13.75
CA GLY A 79 9.18 7.42 13.51
C GLY A 79 8.84 6.00 13.98
N ILE A 80 8.27 5.84 15.17
CA ILE A 80 7.83 4.54 15.70
C ILE A 80 6.78 3.92 14.78
N VAL A 81 5.75 4.68 14.40
CA VAL A 81 4.69 4.15 13.51
C VAL A 81 5.25 3.81 12.13
N THR A 82 6.15 4.62 11.61
CA THR A 82 6.84 4.37 10.32
C THR A 82 7.71 3.12 10.39
N LEU A 83 8.43 2.90 11.49
CA LEU A 83 9.26 1.72 11.70
C LEU A 83 8.43 0.44 11.78
N VAL A 84 7.33 0.45 12.54
CA VAL A 84 6.39 -0.68 12.59
C VAL A 84 5.82 -0.99 11.21
N SER A 85 5.48 0.05 10.45
CA SER A 85 4.99 -0.08 9.07
C SER A 85 6.05 -0.66 8.12
N LEU A 86 7.31 -0.22 8.24
CA LEU A 86 8.43 -0.73 7.45
C LEU A 86 8.70 -2.21 7.74
N ILE A 87 8.79 -2.60 9.02
CA ILE A 87 9.00 -3.99 9.42
C ILE A 87 7.85 -4.88 8.93
N SER A 88 6.60 -4.42 9.10
CA SER A 88 5.42 -5.14 8.62
C SER A 88 5.40 -5.25 7.09
N GLY A 89 5.82 -4.20 6.38
CA GLY A 89 5.94 -4.16 4.93
C GLY A 89 7.00 -5.13 4.41
N LEU A 90 8.20 -5.12 5.00
CA LEU A 90 9.28 -6.06 4.67
C LEU A 90 8.87 -7.51 4.93
N TRP A 91 8.20 -7.78 6.05
CA TRP A 91 7.75 -9.14 6.36
C TRP A 91 6.67 -9.62 5.40
N SER A 92 5.74 -8.73 5.01
CA SER A 92 4.69 -9.04 4.04
C SER A 92 5.24 -9.26 2.64
N TRP A 93 6.18 -8.40 2.22
CA TRP A 93 6.90 -8.55 0.97
C TRP A 93 7.66 -9.87 0.91
N TYR A 94 8.41 -10.20 1.98
CA TYR A 94 9.09 -11.48 2.10
C TYR A 94 8.12 -12.67 2.07
N LYS A 95 7.00 -12.63 2.80
CA LYS A 95 5.99 -13.70 2.78
C LYS A 95 5.36 -13.91 1.41
N ILE A 96 5.15 -12.83 0.66
CA ILE A 96 4.54 -12.90 -0.68
C ILE A 96 5.56 -13.42 -1.70
N GLN A 97 6.81 -12.97 -1.61
CA GLN A 97 7.88 -13.37 -2.52
C GLN A 97 8.42 -14.79 -2.23
N ASN A 98 8.52 -15.17 -0.95
CA ASN A 98 9.15 -16.42 -0.54
C ASN A 98 8.18 -17.60 -0.59
N ASN A 99 8.66 -18.76 -1.07
CA ASN A 99 7.92 -19.97 -1.51
C ASN A 99 7.27 -19.88 -2.89
N ALA A 100 7.92 -20.39 -3.96
CA ALA A 100 7.25 -20.71 -5.23
C ALA A 100 8.06 -21.52 -6.27
N PHE A 101 8.99 -22.42 -5.90
CA PHE A 101 9.63 -23.28 -6.91
C PHE A 101 9.08 -24.71 -6.97
N HIS A 102 8.35 -25.17 -5.95
CA HIS A 102 7.94 -26.58 -5.84
C HIS A 102 6.45 -26.80 -5.52
N GLN A 103 5.64 -25.74 -5.38
CA GLN A 103 4.21 -25.87 -5.08
C GLN A 103 3.37 -25.81 -6.37
N PRO A 104 2.33 -26.65 -6.51
CA PRO A 104 1.34 -26.52 -7.57
C PRO A 104 0.72 -25.12 -7.57
N LEU A 105 0.43 -24.58 -8.78
CA LEU A 105 -0.10 -23.23 -8.98
C LEU A 105 -1.32 -22.95 -8.09
N LYS A 106 -2.24 -23.92 -8.01
CA LYS A 106 -3.44 -23.87 -7.17
C LYS A 106 -3.12 -23.57 -5.70
N ASN A 107 -2.27 -24.38 -5.08
CA ASN A 107 -1.90 -24.24 -3.67
C ASN A 107 -1.14 -22.94 -3.41
N TRP A 108 -0.27 -22.56 -4.36
CA TRP A 108 0.47 -21.31 -4.28
C TRP A 108 -0.49 -20.10 -4.29
N LEU A 109 -1.45 -20.10 -5.23
CA LEU A 109 -2.39 -19.00 -5.43
C LEU A 109 -3.37 -18.90 -4.26
N GLU A 110 -3.89 -20.02 -3.76
CA GLU A 110 -4.75 -20.08 -2.57
C GLU A 110 -4.10 -19.44 -1.35
N SER A 111 -2.84 -19.82 -1.08
CA SER A 111 -2.06 -19.28 0.03
C SER A 111 -1.95 -17.75 -0.06
N ARG A 112 -1.66 -17.22 -1.25
CA ARG A 112 -1.51 -15.77 -1.46
C ARG A 112 -2.83 -15.02 -1.40
N ILE A 113 -3.90 -15.57 -1.96
CA ILE A 113 -5.25 -15.00 -1.87
C ILE A 113 -5.70 -14.94 -0.41
N SER A 114 -5.43 -15.97 0.38
CA SER A 114 -5.77 -16.01 1.81
C SER A 114 -5.04 -14.91 2.58
N LEU A 115 -3.73 -14.73 2.34
CA LEU A 115 -2.95 -13.65 2.94
C LEU A 115 -3.47 -12.26 2.55
N LEU A 116 -3.67 -12.02 1.24
CA LEU A 116 -4.15 -10.73 0.72
C LEU A 116 -5.58 -10.42 1.17
N SER A 117 -6.46 -11.42 1.25
CA SER A 117 -7.83 -11.25 1.74
C SER A 117 -7.85 -10.86 3.22
N LYS A 118 -7.05 -11.51 4.06
CA LYS A 118 -6.94 -11.13 5.48
C LYS A 118 -6.48 -9.67 5.64
N TRP A 119 -5.58 -9.21 4.78
CA TRP A 119 -5.06 -7.85 4.83
C TRP A 119 -6.05 -6.80 4.28
N LEU A 120 -6.61 -7.01 3.09
CA LEU A 120 -7.42 -6.02 2.38
C LEU A 120 -8.88 -5.98 2.81
N THR A 121 -9.43 -7.11 3.26
CA THR A 121 -10.86 -7.23 3.63
C THR A 121 -11.07 -7.69 5.07
N GLY A 122 -10.00 -7.90 5.85
CA GLY A 122 -10.10 -8.32 7.25
C GLY A 122 -10.67 -7.25 8.19
N ARG A 123 -10.82 -7.63 9.47
CA ARG A 123 -11.40 -6.81 10.56
C ARG A 123 -10.76 -5.42 10.67
N TYR A 124 -9.45 -5.34 10.48
CA TYR A 124 -8.67 -4.11 10.62
C TYR A 124 -8.47 -3.34 9.32
N SER A 125 -9.08 -3.79 8.22
CA SER A 125 -8.89 -3.17 6.91
C SER A 125 -9.32 -1.70 6.87
N LYS A 126 -10.22 -1.26 7.76
CA LYS A 126 -10.68 0.13 7.85
C LYS A 126 -9.83 1.03 8.75
N LEU A 127 -8.83 0.50 9.46
CA LEU A 127 -7.95 1.30 10.34
C LEU A 127 -7.24 2.44 9.60
N TYR A 128 -6.95 2.26 8.30
CA TYR A 128 -6.37 3.30 7.47
C TYR A 128 -7.16 4.62 7.48
N LEU A 129 -8.49 4.57 7.69
CA LEU A 129 -9.32 5.78 7.76
C LEU A 129 -8.93 6.69 8.94
N VAL A 130 -8.56 6.10 10.09
CA VAL A 130 -8.14 6.87 11.26
C VAL A 130 -6.65 7.19 11.19
N LEU A 131 -5.85 6.21 10.75
CA LEU A 131 -4.40 6.34 10.64
C LEU A 131 -3.97 7.44 9.68
N ILE A 132 -4.69 7.65 8.56
CA ILE A 132 -4.36 8.72 7.60
C ILE A 132 -4.42 10.09 8.28
N SER A 133 -5.48 10.40 9.01
CA SER A 133 -5.58 11.70 9.70
C SER A 133 -4.48 11.90 10.72
N PHE A 134 -4.25 10.88 11.55
CA PHE A 134 -3.22 10.94 12.58
C PHE A 134 -1.81 11.13 11.99
N LEU A 135 -1.44 10.32 11.00
CA LEU A 135 -0.14 10.40 10.34
C LEU A 135 0.04 11.70 9.56
N TYR A 136 -1.01 12.17 8.89
CA TYR A 136 -0.97 13.43 8.15
C TYR A 136 -0.65 14.60 9.08
N VAL A 137 -1.33 14.70 10.23
CA VAL A 137 -1.09 15.77 11.20
C VAL A 137 0.35 15.73 11.70
N LEU A 138 0.85 14.57 12.12
CA LEU A 138 2.24 14.45 12.58
C LEU A 138 3.26 14.82 11.49
N THR A 139 2.98 14.42 10.25
CA THR A 139 3.86 14.67 9.10
C THR A 139 3.87 16.16 8.73
N ILE A 140 2.70 16.78 8.62
CA ILE A 140 2.63 18.20 8.25
C ILE A 140 3.24 19.08 9.34
N LEU A 141 3.01 18.75 10.62
CA LEU A 141 3.65 19.47 11.72
C LEU A 141 5.18 19.29 11.71
N SER A 142 5.67 18.08 11.42
CA SER A 142 7.10 17.81 11.30
C SER A 142 7.75 18.64 10.19
N ILE A 143 7.11 18.72 9.02
CA ILE A 143 7.59 19.48 7.86
C ILE A 143 7.48 20.98 8.11
N HIS A 144 6.30 21.45 8.50
CA HIS A 144 5.99 22.87 8.65
C HIS A 144 6.86 23.52 9.73
N VAL A 145 6.93 22.90 10.91
CA VAL A 145 7.77 23.40 12.00
C VAL A 145 9.23 23.45 11.57
N TYR A 146 9.71 22.43 10.85
CA TYR A 146 11.09 22.37 10.37
C TYR A 146 11.43 23.52 9.41
N PHE A 147 10.57 23.84 8.45
CA PHE A 147 10.82 24.90 7.47
C PHE A 147 10.57 26.31 7.98
N GLU A 148 9.68 26.49 8.96
CA GLU A 148 9.44 27.79 9.62
C GLU A 148 10.64 28.28 10.45
N ASN A 149 11.66 27.44 10.71
CA ASN A 149 12.84 27.80 11.51
C ASN A 149 12.53 28.35 12.92
N LYS A 150 11.32 28.09 13.43
CA LYS A 150 10.85 28.48 14.77
C LYS A 150 10.64 27.26 15.66
N PRO A 151 10.80 27.39 16.98
CA PRO A 151 10.37 26.37 17.94
C PRO A 151 8.90 25.99 17.75
N PHE A 152 8.56 24.73 18.01
CA PHE A 152 7.24 24.15 17.79
C PHE A 152 6.11 25.01 18.36
N VAL A 153 6.27 25.52 19.59
CA VAL A 153 5.27 26.36 20.26
C VAL A 153 5.09 27.72 19.58
N GLU A 154 6.15 28.29 19.01
CA GLU A 154 6.11 29.60 18.37
C GLU A 154 5.47 29.55 16.98
N VAL A 155 5.54 28.41 16.30
CA VAL A 155 4.87 28.18 15.01
C VAL A 155 3.35 28.34 15.14
N PHE A 156 2.77 27.97 16.28
CA PHE A 156 1.34 28.16 16.55
C PHE A 156 0.97 29.56 17.05
N LYS A 157 1.95 30.42 17.33
CA LYS A 157 1.71 31.83 17.68
C LYS A 157 1.71 32.74 16.46
N THR A 158 2.15 32.24 15.31
CA THR A 158 2.19 33.00 14.05
C THR A 158 0.85 32.81 13.31
N GLU A 159 0.11 33.90 13.07
CA GLU A 159 -1.19 33.84 12.39
C GLU A 159 -1.10 33.24 10.99
N GLU A 160 -0.08 33.61 10.21
CA GLU A 160 0.13 33.09 8.84
C GLU A 160 0.31 31.57 8.82
N SER A 161 1.09 31.04 9.77
CA SER A 161 1.32 29.61 9.96
C SER A 161 0.02 28.87 10.35
N LEU A 162 -0.76 29.44 11.27
CA LEU A 162 -2.06 28.90 11.67
C LEU A 162 -3.06 28.86 10.52
N ILE A 163 -3.16 29.95 9.75
CA ILE A 163 -4.04 30.04 8.58
C ILE A 163 -3.59 29.03 7.51
N GLY A 164 -2.28 28.96 7.25
CA GLY A 164 -1.70 28.00 6.31
C GLY A 164 -2.01 26.55 6.69
N LEU A 165 -1.89 26.19 7.97
CA LEU A 165 -2.25 24.86 8.46
C LEU A 165 -3.76 24.61 8.40
N MET A 166 -4.59 25.58 8.80
CA MET A 166 -6.06 25.43 8.79
C MET A 166 -6.61 25.26 7.37
N VAL A 167 -6.07 25.97 6.39
CA VAL A 167 -6.50 25.86 4.99
C VAL A 167 -5.85 24.65 4.33
N GLY A 168 -4.54 24.45 4.51
CA GLY A 168 -3.78 23.38 3.87
C GLY A 168 -4.14 21.98 4.36
N ALA A 169 -4.43 21.81 5.65
CA ALA A 169 -4.68 20.49 6.23
C ALA A 169 -5.91 19.79 5.64
N PRO A 170 -7.09 20.43 5.47
CA PRO A 170 -8.23 19.84 4.80
C PRO A 170 -7.92 19.38 3.37
N PHE A 171 -7.23 20.20 2.57
CA PHE A 171 -6.88 19.83 1.19
C PHE A 171 -5.90 18.66 1.13
N GLY A 172 -4.86 18.67 1.96
CA GLY A 172 -3.90 17.57 1.98
C GLY A 172 -4.48 16.28 2.55
N LEU A 173 -5.35 16.36 3.58
CA LEU A 173 -6.11 15.21 4.07
C LEU A 173 -7.01 14.64 2.96
N PHE A 174 -7.74 15.51 2.26
CA PHE A 174 -8.60 15.09 1.15
C PHE A 174 -7.80 14.36 0.07
N ALA A 175 -6.65 14.92 -0.35
CA ALA A 175 -5.76 14.29 -1.31
C ALA A 175 -5.22 12.93 -0.81
N ALA A 176 -4.84 12.84 0.47
CA ALA A 176 -4.37 11.60 1.09
C ALA A 176 -5.46 10.52 1.11
N TYR A 177 -6.70 10.88 1.46
CA TYR A 177 -7.84 9.96 1.42
C TYR A 177 -8.17 9.49 0.00
N LEU A 178 -8.15 10.40 -0.98
CA LEU A 178 -8.37 10.04 -2.38
C LEU A 178 -7.30 9.07 -2.88
N GLY A 179 -6.03 9.36 -2.60
CA GLY A 179 -4.91 8.49 -2.96
C GLY A 179 -5.04 7.10 -2.34
N ALA A 180 -5.27 7.04 -1.03
CA ALA A 180 -5.44 5.77 -0.31
C ALA A 180 -6.67 4.98 -0.80
N SER A 181 -7.79 5.65 -1.07
CA SER A 181 -9.00 5.04 -1.62
C SER A 181 -8.75 4.45 -3.00
N LYS A 182 -8.02 5.17 -3.88
CA LYS A 182 -7.67 4.70 -5.22
C LYS A 182 -6.75 3.47 -5.16
N ILE A 183 -5.70 3.51 -4.33
CA ILE A 183 -4.79 2.37 -4.12
C ILE A 183 -5.56 1.17 -3.60
N ARG A 184 -6.44 1.37 -2.61
CA ARG A 184 -7.25 0.30 -2.03
C ARG A 184 -8.18 -0.34 -3.06
N LYS A 185 -8.92 0.46 -3.83
CA LYS A 185 -9.80 -0.05 -4.90
C LYS A 185 -9.02 -0.87 -5.92
N TYR A 186 -7.86 -0.37 -6.34
CA TYR A 186 -6.97 -1.08 -7.24
C TYR A 186 -6.48 -2.43 -6.66
N GLN A 187 -6.10 -2.47 -5.39
CA GLN A 187 -5.69 -3.71 -4.72
C GLN A 187 -6.84 -4.72 -4.57
N ILE A 188 -8.05 -4.26 -4.25
CA ILE A 188 -9.23 -5.12 -4.15
C ILE A 188 -9.58 -5.72 -5.52
N HIS A 189 -9.61 -4.90 -6.57
CA HIS A 189 -9.88 -5.37 -7.93
C HIS A 189 -8.86 -6.45 -8.37
N ASN A 190 -7.57 -6.26 -8.10
CA ASN A 190 -6.56 -7.28 -8.40
C ASN A 190 -6.72 -8.55 -7.53
N LEU A 191 -7.23 -8.43 -6.30
CA LEU A 191 -7.51 -9.59 -5.44
C LEU A 191 -8.70 -10.39 -5.95
N GLU A 192 -9.76 -9.71 -6.39
CA GLU A 192 -10.94 -10.33 -7.01
C GLU A 192 -10.54 -11.06 -8.29
N TYR A 193 -9.71 -10.42 -9.13
CA TYR A 193 -9.14 -11.07 -10.31
C TYR A 193 -8.35 -12.35 -9.98
N LEU A 194 -7.52 -12.34 -8.92
CA LEU A 194 -6.82 -13.55 -8.46
C LEU A 194 -7.80 -14.64 -8.00
N LYS A 195 -8.88 -14.27 -7.29
CA LYS A 195 -9.92 -15.21 -6.85
C LYS A 195 -10.65 -15.85 -8.03
N GLU A 196 -10.94 -15.09 -9.07
CA GLU A 196 -11.55 -15.61 -10.29
C GLU A 196 -10.62 -16.59 -11.01
N LEU A 197 -9.33 -16.27 -11.11
CA LEU A 197 -8.33 -17.19 -11.67
C LEU A 197 -8.25 -18.49 -10.86
N TYR A 198 -8.32 -18.41 -9.52
CA TYR A 198 -8.35 -19.58 -8.65
C TYR A 198 -9.57 -20.47 -8.90
N ALA A 199 -10.77 -19.87 -8.95
CA ALA A 199 -12.01 -20.62 -9.12
C ALA A 199 -12.00 -21.42 -10.43
N ARG A 200 -11.51 -20.82 -11.52
CA ARG A 200 -11.40 -21.50 -12.82
C ARG A 200 -10.35 -22.60 -12.85
N LEU A 201 -9.23 -22.44 -12.12
CA LEU A 201 -8.27 -23.52 -11.92
C LEU A 201 -8.90 -24.72 -11.20
N CYS A 202 -9.80 -24.47 -10.23
CA CYS A 202 -10.52 -25.52 -9.52
C CYS A 202 -11.58 -26.23 -10.39
N GLU A 203 -12.16 -25.56 -11.38
CA GLU A 203 -13.17 -26.14 -12.29
C GLU A 203 -12.57 -27.02 -13.40
N GLN A 204 -11.24 -26.93 -13.64
CA GLN A 204 -10.53 -27.65 -14.70
C GLN A 204 -9.83 -28.94 -14.23
N GLU A 205 -9.86 -29.21 -12.92
CA GLU A 205 -9.42 -30.47 -12.28
C GLU A 205 -10.62 -31.38 -12.03
#